data_AF-A0A095B3Q5-F1
#
_entry.id   AF-A0A095B3Q5-F1
#
_cell.length_a   1.000
_cell.length_b   1.000
_cell.length_c   1.000
_cell.angle_alpha   90.00
_cell.angle_beta   90.00
_cell.angle_gamma   90.00
#
_symmetry.space_group_name_H-M   'P 1'
#
loop_
_entity.id
_entity.type
_entity.pdbx_description
1 polymer ?
#
loop_
_entity_poly.entity_id
_entity_poly.type
_entity_poly.pdbx_seq_one_letter_code
_entity_poly.pdbx_strand_id
1 'polypeptide(L)' 'MQSLEKQKLLIRYPWLGAPIQISLVGLVLSLVTPLCCAVFPQISSIPFHKLEPDVQAHIKEIRSDRLPSVVYYNKGL' A
#
# COMPACT_ATOMS: atom_id res chain seq x y z
N MET A 1 -21.53 -7.80 20.02
CA MET A 1 -20.93 -8.71 21.03
C MET A 1 -22.00 -9.55 21.73
N GLN A 2 -23.04 -8.93 22.31
CA GLN A 2 -24.09 -9.62 23.07
C GLN A 2 -24.88 -10.73 22.33
N SER A 3 -25.01 -10.69 21.00
CA SER A 3 -25.68 -11.76 20.25
C SER A 3 -24.78 -12.98 19.99
N LEU A 4 -23.45 -12.79 19.94
CA LEU A 4 -22.49 -13.87 19.69
C LEU A 4 -22.17 -14.62 20.99
N GLU A 5 -22.18 -13.93 22.12
CA GLU A 5 -22.00 -14.54 23.44
C GLU A 5 -23.15 -15.50 23.81
N LYS A 6 -24.33 -15.32 23.19
CA LYS A 6 -25.49 -16.21 23.35
C LYS A 6 -25.41 -17.45 22.45
N GLN A 7 -24.42 -17.57 21.58
CA GLN A 7 -24.21 -18.76 20.75
C GLN A 7 -23.75 -19.92 21.65
N LYS A 8 -24.30 -21.13 21.41
CA LYS A 8 -24.01 -22.33 22.21
C LYS A 8 -22.51 -22.64 22.33
N LEU A 9 -21.71 -22.27 21.31
CA LEU A 9 -20.26 -22.47 21.30
C LEU A 9 -19.53 -21.58 22.29
N LEU A 10 -19.86 -20.28 22.36
CA LEU A 10 -19.21 -19.33 23.27
C LEU A 10 -19.68 -19.50 24.72
N ILE A 11 -20.93 -19.95 24.94
CA ILE A 11 -21.42 -20.33 26.28
C ILE A 11 -20.64 -21.55 26.80
N ARG A 12 -20.38 -22.54 25.93
CA ARG A 12 -19.64 -23.75 26.30
C ARG A 12 -18.15 -23.49 26.51
N TYR A 13 -17.58 -22.52 25.79
CA TYR A 13 -16.18 -22.16 25.87
C TYR A 13 -15.98 -20.64 25.92
N PRO A 14 -16.10 -20.02 27.11
CA PRO A 14 -16.02 -18.56 27.25
C PRO A 14 -14.63 -17.99 26.92
N TRP A 15 -13.57 -18.80 27.02
CA TRP A 15 -12.21 -18.40 26.68
C TRP A 15 -11.97 -18.20 25.18
N LEU A 16 -12.86 -18.70 24.32
CA LEU A 16 -12.73 -18.63 22.85
C LEU A 16 -13.07 -17.24 22.27
N GLY A 17 -13.71 -16.34 23.04
CA GLY A 17 -14.08 -15.01 22.55
C GLY A 17 -12.88 -14.15 22.12
N ALA A 18 -11.88 -14.03 22.99
CA ALA A 18 -10.65 -13.28 22.72
C ALA A 18 -9.85 -13.81 21.52
N PRO A 19 -9.52 -15.12 21.41
CA PRO A 19 -8.77 -15.63 20.27
C PRO A 19 -9.54 -15.53 18.95
N ILE A 20 -10.87 -15.72 18.94
CA ILE A 20 -11.68 -15.54 17.71
C ILE A 20 -11.60 -14.09 17.23
N GLN A 21 -11.77 -13.13 18.15
CA GLN A 21 -11.74 -11.71 17.80
C GLN A 21 -10.37 -11.27 17.29
N ILE A 22 -9.29 -11.64 17.99
CA ILE A 22 -7.92 -11.28 17.60
C ILE A 22 -7.57 -11.95 16.26
N SER A 23 -7.97 -13.20 16.05
CA SER A 23 -7.71 -13.90 14.79
C SER A 23 -8.45 -13.27 13.61
N LEU A 24 -9.73 -12.91 13.80
CA LEU A 24 -10.52 -12.27 12.75
C LEU A 24 -9.94 -10.89 12.40
N VAL A 25 -9.61 -10.08 13.40
CA VAL A 25 -8.99 -8.77 13.19
C VAL A 25 -7.62 -8.91 12.53
N GLY A 26 -6.80 -9.86 12.98
CA GLY A 26 -5.49 -10.14 12.40
C GLY A 26 -5.57 -10.58 10.95
N LEU A 27 -6.55 -11.43 10.61
CA LEU A 27 -6.82 -11.86 9.22
C LEU A 27 -7.23 -10.69 8.34
N VAL A 28 -8.11 -9.81 8.83
CA VAL A 28 -8.53 -8.64 8.05
C VAL A 28 -7.36 -7.68 7.86
N LEU A 29 -6.60 -7.39 8.92
CA LEU A 29 -5.44 -6.50 8.86
C LEU A 29 -4.35 -7.02 7.92
N SER A 30 -4.09 -8.33 7.91
CA SER A 30 -3.07 -8.92 7.03
C SER A 30 -3.44 -8.83 5.56
N LEU A 31 -4.73 -8.75 5.23
CA LEU A 31 -5.21 -8.51 3.86
C LEU A 31 -5.26 -7.02 3.51
N VAL A 32 -5.72 -6.17 4.43
CA VAL A 32 -5.86 -4.72 4.16
C VAL A 32 -4.51 -4.03 4.04
N THR A 33 -3.51 -4.42 4.83
CA THR A 33 -2.17 -3.81 4.81
C THR A 33 -1.51 -3.86 3.41
N PRO A 34 -1.37 -5.03 2.75
CA PRO A 34 -0.80 -5.07 1.40
C PRO A 34 -1.68 -4.38 0.37
N LEU A 35 -3.01 -4.35 0.56
CA LEU A 35 -3.90 -3.58 -0.33
C LEU A 35 -3.62 -2.08 -0.23
N CYS A 36 -3.48 -1.54 0.98
CA CYS A 36 -3.10 -0.14 1.20
C CYS A 36 -1.73 0.18 0.59
N CYS A 37 -0.75 -0.72 0.74
CA CYS A 37 0.56 -0.59 0.10
C CYS A 37 0.49 -0.64 -1.44
N ALA A 38 -0.48 -1.33 -2.02
CA ALA A 38 -0.67 -1.42 -3.47
C ALA A 38 -1.41 -0.21 -4.07
N VAL A 39 -2.31 0.43 -3.31
CA VAL A 39 -3.05 1.62 -3.76
C VAL A 39 -2.12 2.79 -4.10
N PHE A 40 -0.97 2.88 -3.43
CA PHE A 40 0.03 3.92 -3.69
C PHE A 40 1.32 3.29 -4.21
N PRO A 41 1.43 3.05 -5.54
CA PRO A 41 2.66 2.52 -6.11
C PRO A 41 3.80 3.48 -5.85
N GLN A 42 4.85 2.98 -5.19
CA GLN A 42 6.05 3.74 -4.86
C GLN A 42 6.78 4.24 -6.12
N ILE A 43 6.70 3.51 -7.22
CA ILE A 43 7.30 3.92 -8.50
C ILE A 43 6.21 4.54 -9.38
N SER A 44 6.48 5.74 -9.88
CA SER A 44 5.59 6.45 -10.80
C SER A 44 6.35 6.85 -12.05
N SER A 45 5.63 6.88 -13.17
CA SER A 45 6.13 7.41 -14.42
C SER A 45 5.66 8.85 -14.62
N ILE A 46 6.51 9.67 -15.26
CA ILE A 46 6.17 11.02 -15.71
C ILE A 46 6.79 11.27 -17.09
N PRO A 47 6.05 11.89 -18.03
CA PRO A 47 6.62 12.29 -19.31
C PRO A 47 7.73 13.31 -19.13
N PHE A 48 8.82 13.19 -19.91
CA PHE A 48 9.97 14.08 -19.79
C PHE A 48 9.62 15.56 -19.94
N HIS A 49 8.71 15.90 -20.85
CA HIS A 49 8.27 17.29 -21.08
C HIS A 49 7.49 17.91 -19.92
N LYS A 50 7.00 17.10 -18.96
CA LYS A 50 6.29 17.57 -17.76
C LYS A 50 7.21 17.76 -16.55
N LEU A 51 8.50 17.44 -16.67
CA LEU A 51 9.47 17.65 -15.60
C LEU A 51 9.75 19.15 -15.40
N GLU A 52 10.22 19.51 -14.22
CA GLU A 52 10.70 20.87 -13.93
C GLU A 52 11.89 21.23 -14.85
N PRO A 53 12.01 22.50 -15.27
CA PRO A 53 13.00 22.92 -16.26
C PRO A 53 14.44 22.65 -15.81
N ASP A 54 14.75 22.78 -14.52
CA ASP A 54 16.08 22.51 -13.96
C ASP A 54 16.43 21.02 -14.07
N VAL A 55 15.48 20.14 -13.78
CA VAL A 55 15.64 18.69 -13.89
C VAL A 55 15.80 18.27 -15.36
N GLN A 56 15.05 18.90 -16.27
CA GLN A 56 15.22 18.67 -17.70
C GLN A 56 16.61 19.08 -18.20
N ALA A 57 17.14 20.21 -17.73
CA ALA A 57 18.48 20.68 -18.09
C ALA A 57 19.55 19.70 -17.61
N HIS A 58 19.45 19.21 -16.38
CA HIS A 58 20.40 18.24 -15.84
C HIS A 58 20.37 16.90 -16.59
N ILE A 59 19.18 16.40 -16.94
CA ILE A 59 19.06 15.16 -17.73
C ILE A 59 19.64 15.35 -19.15
N LYS A 60 19.45 16.52 -19.77
CA LYS A 60 20.04 16.86 -21.07
C LYS A 60 21.56 16.88 -21.04
N GLU A 61 22.14 17.40 -19.96
CA GLU A 61 23.60 17.40 -19.76
C GLU A 61 24.15 15.97 -19.64
N ILE A 62 23.46 15.09 -18.89
CA ILE A 62 23.91 13.72 -18.66
C ILE A 62 23.72 12.83 -19.90
N ARG A 63 22.64 13.03 -20.67
CA ARG A 63 22.24 12.11 -21.75
C ARG A 63 22.43 12.65 -23.17
N SER A 64 22.85 13.89 -23.33
CA SER A 64 23.11 14.60 -24.60
C SER A 64 22.02 14.35 -25.67
N ASP A 65 22.20 13.38 -26.55
CA ASP A 65 21.35 13.12 -27.73
C ASP A 65 20.19 12.13 -27.51
N ARG A 66 20.18 11.36 -26.42
CA ARG A 66 19.14 10.33 -26.18
C ARG A 66 18.22 10.70 -25.02
N LEU A 67 17.35 11.67 -25.30
CA LEU A 67 16.29 12.08 -24.39
C LEU A 67 15.23 10.98 -24.20
N PRO A 68 14.92 10.59 -22.96
CA PRO A 68 13.86 9.63 -22.68
C PRO A 68 12.49 10.27 -22.91
N SER A 69 11.51 9.51 -23.41
CA SER A 69 10.13 10.00 -23.51
C SER A 69 9.42 10.00 -22.16
N VAL A 70 9.77 9.05 -21.28
CA VAL A 70 9.22 8.86 -19.93
C VAL A 70 10.37 8.58 -18.96
N VAL A 71 10.28 9.16 -17.76
CA VAL A 71 11.17 8.84 -16.64
C VAL A 71 10.39 8.20 -15.50
N TYR A 72 11.08 7.39 -14.70
CA TYR A 72 10.52 6.74 -13.52
C TYR A 72 11.17 7.32 -12.27
N TYR A 73 10.37 7.59 -11.25
CA TYR A 73 10.84 8.10 -9.98
C TYR A 73 10.12 7.39 -8.83
N ASN A 74 10.78 7.35 -7.68
CA ASN A 74 10.16 6.89 -6.45
C ASN A 74 9.42 8.09 -5.80
N LYS A 75 8.14 7.92 -5.48
CA LYS A 75 7.28 8.95 -4.88
C LYS A 75 7.65 9.28 -3.42
N GLY A 76 8.50 8.49 -2.79
CA GLY A 76 8.80 8.59 -1.37
C GLY A 76 7.75 7.84 -0.55
N LEU A 77 8.22 7.25 0.55
CA LEU A 77 7.40 6.73 1.63
C LEU A 77 7.32 7.81 2.72
#